data_AF-A0A6J7GTU5-F1
#
_entry.id   AF-A0A6J7GTU5-F1
#
_cell.length_a   1.000
_cell.length_b   1.000
_cell.length_c   1.000
_cell.angle_alpha   90.00
_cell.angle_beta   90.00
_cell.angle_gamma   90.00
#
_symmetry.space_group_name_H-M   'P 1'
#
loop_
_entity.id
_entity.type
_entity.pdbx_description
1 polymer ?
#
loop_
_entity_poly.entity_id
_entity_poly.type
_entity_poly.pdbx_seq_one_letter_code
_entity_poly.pdbx_strand_id
1 'polypeptide(L)'
;MKRKEAQLEHPINSVEPKIQASFMQLLFFGVGTLLYGVDFVWVGEENSNHAQFSLLVIALLLILIAAISFEACMTKRVGRPAFFITIAGLALYVLNFALHALPSWSDEDWRISLAMQSIAYALGGLAFALAATHKEKSS
;
A
#
# COMPACT_ATOMS: atom_id res chain seq x y z
N MET A 1 43.70 -38.78 18.57
CA MET A 1 43.20 -37.63 17.78
C MET A 1 41.70 -37.84 17.53
N LYS A 2 40.88 -37.32 18.43
CA LYS A 2 39.41 -37.25 18.30
C LYS A 2 39.06 -35.88 17.71
N ARG A 3 37.92 -35.76 17.04
CA ARG A 3 37.19 -34.51 16.70
C ARG A 3 37.43 -33.91 15.31
N LYS A 4 37.09 -34.66 14.25
CA LYS A 4 36.80 -34.12 12.91
C LYS A 4 35.49 -34.69 12.31
N GLU A 5 34.51 -34.99 13.17
CA GLU A 5 33.17 -35.47 12.75
C GLU A 5 32.03 -34.53 13.18
N ALA A 6 32.29 -33.27 13.52
CA ALA A 6 31.20 -32.36 13.85
C ALA A 6 31.47 -31.00 13.23
N GLN A 7 30.43 -30.41 12.63
CA GLN A 7 30.39 -29.03 12.12
C GLN A 7 30.77 -28.80 10.65
N LEU A 8 30.44 -29.74 9.77
CA LEU A 8 29.79 -29.35 8.51
C LEU A 8 28.30 -29.59 8.70
N GLU A 9 27.77 -28.87 9.68
CA GLU A 9 26.35 -28.64 9.85
C GLU A 9 25.84 -28.09 8.52
N HIS A 10 24.78 -28.73 8.04
CA HIS A 10 23.94 -28.29 6.95
C HIS A 10 23.97 -26.76 6.82
N PRO A 11 24.05 -26.18 5.59
CA PRO A 11 23.67 -24.78 5.44
C PRO A 11 22.27 -24.68 6.02
N ILE A 12 22.20 -24.05 7.20
CA ILE A 12 20.97 -23.71 7.90
C ILE A 12 20.13 -23.12 6.80
N ASN A 13 19.06 -23.84 6.46
CA ASN A 13 18.00 -23.40 5.57
C ASN A 13 18.00 -21.90 5.64
N SER A 14 18.42 -21.22 4.56
CA SER A 14 18.14 -19.82 4.40
C SER A 14 16.64 -19.75 4.57
N VAL A 15 16.20 -19.41 5.79
CA VAL A 15 14.79 -19.36 6.14
C VAL A 15 14.35 -18.17 5.33
N GLU A 16 13.97 -18.43 4.07
CA GLU A 16 13.25 -17.49 3.25
C GLU A 16 12.20 -16.94 4.19
N PRO A 17 12.14 -15.61 4.38
CA PRO A 17 11.13 -15.03 5.25
C PRO A 17 9.80 -15.46 4.66
N LYS A 18 9.22 -16.53 5.24
CA LYS A 18 7.91 -17.06 4.90
C LYS A 18 6.98 -15.91 5.20
N ILE A 19 6.56 -15.20 4.17
CA ILE A 19 5.58 -14.13 4.32
C ILE A 19 4.31 -14.83 4.73
N GLN A 20 4.03 -14.86 6.03
CA GLN A 20 2.73 -15.26 6.53
C GLN A 20 1.81 -14.07 6.35
N ALA A 21 1.42 -13.84 5.10
CA ALA A 21 0.24 -13.06 4.82
C ALA A 21 -0.95 -13.83 5.37
N SER A 22 -1.58 -13.30 6.41
CA SER A 22 -2.84 -13.86 6.88
C SER A 22 -3.87 -13.74 5.77
N PHE A 23 -4.73 -14.77 5.63
CA PHE A 23 -5.81 -14.79 4.67
C PHE A 23 -6.64 -13.49 4.71
N MET A 24 -6.87 -12.94 5.90
CA MET A 24 -7.59 -11.68 6.09
C MET A 24 -6.91 -10.48 5.43
N GLN A 25 -5.58 -10.43 5.42
CA GLN A 25 -4.82 -9.33 4.82
C GLN A 25 -4.89 -9.40 3.30
N LEU A 26 -4.79 -10.61 2.73
CA LEU A 26 -4.99 -10.85 1.31
C LEU A 26 -6.44 -10.57 0.90
N LEU A 27 -7.41 -10.93 1.75
CA LEU A 27 -8.82 -10.63 1.54
C LEU A 27 -9.06 -9.12 1.49
N PHE A 28 -8.58 -8.35 2.48
CA PHE A 28 -8.74 -6.89 2.49
C PHE A 28 -8.05 -6.22 1.30
N PHE A 29 -6.84 -6.66 0.96
CA PHE A 29 -6.15 -6.14 -0.21
C PHE A 29 -6.90 -6.47 -1.51
N GLY A 30 -7.35 -7.72 -1.67
CA GLY A 30 -8.09 -8.17 -2.84
C GLY A 30 -9.44 -7.49 -3.00
N VAL A 31 -10.26 -7.47 -1.94
CA VAL A 31 -11.57 -6.80 -1.93
C VAL A 31 -11.40 -5.30 -2.15
N GLY A 32 -10.46 -4.64 -1.46
CA GLY A 32 -10.18 -3.23 -1.67
C GLY A 32 -9.76 -2.92 -3.11
N THR A 33 -8.89 -3.75 -3.70
CA THR A 33 -8.46 -3.58 -5.10
C THR A 33 -9.62 -3.82 -6.08
N LEU A 34 -10.48 -4.80 -5.82
CA LEU A 34 -11.67 -5.06 -6.63
C LEU A 34 -12.64 -3.87 -6.57
N LEU A 35 -12.93 -3.35 -5.38
CA LEU A 35 -13.80 -2.18 -5.21
C LEU A 35 -13.23 -0.94 -5.91
N TYR A 36 -11.91 -0.73 -5.81
CA TYR A 36 -11.22 0.34 -6.51
C TYR A 36 -11.31 0.18 -8.04
N GLY A 37 -11.18 -1.04 -8.56
CA GLY A 37 -11.32 -1.33 -9.98
C GLY A 37 -12.75 -1.22 -10.50
N VAL A 38 -13.74 -1.63 -9.70
CA VAL A 38 -15.17 -1.48 -10.03
C VAL A 38 -15.53 0.00 -10.15
N ASP A 39 -15.04 0.85 -9.24
CA ASP A 39 -15.22 2.29 -9.36
C ASP A 39 -14.71 2.81 -10.72
N PHE A 40 -13.49 2.42 -11.12
CA PHE A 40 -12.92 2.84 -12.41
C PHE A 40 -13.78 2.46 -13.63
N VAL A 41 -14.47 1.31 -13.55
CA VAL A 41 -15.40 0.86 -14.61
C VAL A 41 -16.75 1.58 -14.50
N TRP A 42 -17.19 1.93 -13.29
CA TRP A 42 -18.46 2.60 -13.01
C TRP A 42 -18.43 4.11 -13.30
N VAL A 43 -17.25 4.75 -13.31
CA VAL A 43 -17.05 6.19 -13.60
C VAL A 43 -17.67 6.67 -14.92
N GLY A 44 -18.08 5.75 -15.82
CA GLY A 44 -18.81 6.08 -17.05
C GLY A 44 -20.31 6.42 -16.90
N GLU A 45 -20.93 6.24 -15.73
CA GLU A 45 -22.35 6.59 -15.52
C GLU A 45 -22.52 7.98 -14.87
N GLU A 46 -23.01 8.95 -15.64
CA GLU A 46 -23.05 10.40 -15.39
C GLU A 46 -23.80 10.92 -14.13
N ASN A 47 -24.30 10.08 -13.21
CA ASN A 47 -25.33 10.52 -12.25
C ASN A 47 -25.13 10.25 -10.75
N SER A 48 -23.93 9.94 -10.25
CA SER A 48 -23.78 9.72 -8.79
C SER A 48 -22.43 10.12 -8.18
N ASN A 49 -22.21 11.44 -7.99
CA ASN A 49 -20.96 11.96 -7.42
C ASN A 49 -20.64 11.44 -6.00
N HIS A 50 -21.60 11.37 -5.06
CA HIS A 50 -21.24 11.08 -3.65
C HIS A 50 -21.09 9.59 -3.31
N ALA A 51 -21.94 8.73 -3.89
CA ALA A 51 -21.87 7.27 -3.64
C ALA A 51 -20.59 6.67 -4.21
N GLN A 52 -20.13 7.19 -5.35
CA GLN A 52 -18.88 6.83 -6.01
C GLN A 52 -17.66 7.11 -5.12
N PHE A 53 -17.52 8.34 -4.60
CA PHE A 53 -16.43 8.68 -3.68
C PHE A 53 -16.49 7.88 -2.37
N SER A 54 -17.68 7.57 -1.86
CA SER A 54 -17.83 6.76 -0.64
C SER A 54 -17.29 5.34 -0.82
N LEU A 55 -17.55 4.72 -1.99
CA LEU A 55 -17.05 3.38 -2.33
C LEU A 55 -15.52 3.38 -2.45
N LEU A 56 -14.94 4.37 -3.13
CA LEU A 56 -13.49 4.55 -3.27
C LEU A 56 -12.79 4.69 -1.92
N VAL A 57 -13.36 5.47 -1.01
CA VAL A 57 -12.80 5.66 0.33
C VAL A 57 -12.75 4.32 1.09
N ILE A 58 -13.83 3.55 1.04
CA ILE A 58 -13.88 2.21 1.67
C ILE A 58 -12.82 1.29 1.03
N ALA A 59 -12.73 1.28 -0.30
CA ALA A 59 -11.76 0.47 -1.05
C ALA A 59 -10.31 0.78 -0.62
N LEU A 60 -9.95 2.06 -0.61
CA LEU A 60 -8.60 2.52 -0.26
C LEU A 60 -8.29 2.32 1.23
N LEU A 61 -9.27 2.45 2.12
CA LEU A 61 -9.11 2.14 3.54
C LEU A 61 -8.80 0.65 3.77
N LEU A 62 -9.47 -0.26 3.06
CA LEU A 62 -9.16 -1.70 3.15
C LEU A 62 -7.73 -2.00 2.70
N ILE A 63 -7.28 -1.37 1.60
CA ILE A 63 -5.91 -1.50 1.12
C ILE A 63 -4.92 -0.94 2.14
N LEU A 64 -5.21 0.21 2.75
CA LEU A 64 -4.36 0.85 3.76
C LEU A 64 -4.25 -0.01 5.02
N ILE A 65 -5.36 -0.54 5.53
CA ILE A 65 -5.39 -1.45 6.69
C ILE A 65 -4.58 -2.71 6.38
N ALA A 66 -4.76 -3.29 5.19
CA ALA A 66 -3.96 -4.43 4.75
C ALA A 66 -2.47 -4.08 4.75
N ALA A 67 -2.08 -2.97 4.12
CA ALA A 67 -0.69 -2.52 4.04
C ALA A 67 -0.05 -2.29 5.42
N ILE A 68 -0.76 -1.64 6.35
CA ILE A 68 -0.29 -1.42 7.73
C ILE A 68 -0.12 -2.76 8.45
N SER A 69 -1.07 -3.68 8.31
CA SER A 69 -0.97 -5.00 8.92
C SER A 69 0.21 -5.83 8.38
N PHE A 70 0.72 -5.48 7.20
CA PHE A 70 1.92 -6.07 6.58
C PHE A 70 3.23 -5.39 6.99
N GLU A 71 3.24 -4.43 7.92
CA GLU A 71 4.42 -3.64 8.29
C GLU A 71 5.66 -4.50 8.50
N ALA A 72 5.59 -5.50 9.38
CA ALA A 72 6.76 -6.30 9.74
C ALA A 72 7.37 -7.07 8.55
N CYS A 73 6.53 -7.45 7.57
CA CYS A 73 6.99 -8.11 6.36
C CYS A 73 7.53 -7.10 5.32
N MET A 74 6.79 -6.03 5.08
CA MET A 74 7.12 -5.05 4.05
C MET A 74 8.38 -4.27 4.43
N THR A 75 8.51 -3.84 5.68
CA THR A 75 9.71 -3.14 6.18
C THR A 75 10.98 -3.95 6.04
N LYS A 76 10.91 -5.29 6.12
CA LYS A 76 12.05 -6.20 5.87
C LYS A 76 12.37 -6.38 4.39
N ARG A 77 11.39 -6.27 3.49
CA ARG A 77 11.56 -6.53 2.05
C ARG A 77 11.87 -5.30 1.22
N VAL A 78 11.25 -4.16 1.55
CA VAL A 78 11.41 -2.91 0.80
C VAL A 78 12.15 -1.83 1.60
N GLY A 79 12.43 -2.10 2.88
CA GLY A 79 13.01 -1.14 3.81
C GLY A 79 11.95 -0.30 4.52
N ARG A 80 12.23 0.02 5.79
CA ARG A 80 11.39 0.93 6.61
C ARG A 80 11.05 2.27 5.94
N PRO A 81 12.01 3.03 5.37
CA PRO A 81 11.68 4.34 4.81
C PRO A 81 10.73 4.25 3.62
N ALA A 82 10.93 3.29 2.71
CA ALA A 82 10.02 3.06 1.59
C ALA A 82 8.61 2.71 2.08
N PHE A 83 8.50 1.83 3.09
CA PHE A 83 7.21 1.45 3.66
C PHE A 83 6.44 2.64 4.23
N PHE A 84 7.07 3.45 5.10
CA PHE A 84 6.38 4.61 5.70
C PHE A 84 5.98 5.66 4.68
N ILE A 85 6.79 5.88 3.63
CA ILE A 85 6.45 6.79 2.54
C ILE A 85 5.24 6.26 1.75
N THR A 86 5.17 4.95 1.48
CA THR A 86 3.98 4.33 0.87
C THR A 86 2.73 4.52 1.72
N ILE A 87 2.82 4.28 3.04
CA ILE A 87 1.69 4.47 3.95
C ILE A 87 1.24 5.93 3.98
N ALA A 88 2.18 6.89 4.04
CA ALA A 88 1.88 8.31 4.03
C ALA A 88 1.21 8.74 2.71
N GLY A 89 1.74 8.30 1.56
CA GLY A 89 1.16 8.59 0.26
C GLY A 89 -0.25 8.01 0.11
N LEU A 90 -0.45 6.76 0.53
CA LEU A 90 -1.76 6.11 0.48
C LEU A 90 -2.77 6.77 1.43
N ALA A 91 -2.36 7.13 2.65
CA ALA A 91 -3.22 7.85 3.60
C ALA A 91 -3.62 9.23 3.08
N LEU A 92 -2.70 9.95 2.43
CA LEU A 92 -2.98 11.25 1.82
C LEU A 92 -3.94 11.12 0.61
N TYR A 93 -3.81 10.03 -0.14
CA TYR A 93 -4.73 9.68 -1.22
C TYR A 93 -6.14 9.35 -0.70
N VAL A 94 -6.24 8.52 0.35
CA VAL A 94 -7.52 8.23 1.04
C VAL A 94 -8.16 9.52 1.52
N LEU A 95 -7.40 10.40 2.17
CA LEU A 95 -7.90 11.67 2.70
C LEU A 95 -8.47 12.54 1.58
N ASN A 96 -7.78 12.65 0.44
CA ASN A 96 -8.30 13.41 -0.71
C ASN A 96 -9.70 12.94 -1.16
N PHE A 97 -9.91 11.62 -1.27
CA PHE A 97 -11.23 11.09 -1.64
C PHE A 97 -12.26 11.22 -0.52
N ALA A 98 -11.84 11.11 0.74
CA ALA A 98 -12.72 11.28 1.88
C ALA A 98 -13.28 12.71 1.94
N LEU A 99 -12.47 13.71 1.59
CA LEU A 99 -12.92 15.10 1.50
C LEU A 99 -13.95 15.29 0.39
N HIS A 100 -13.75 14.69 -0.79
CA HIS A 100 -14.72 14.73 -1.90
C HIS A 100 -16.02 13.94 -1.62
N ALA A 101 -15.98 12.97 -0.71
CA ALA A 101 -17.19 12.30 -0.25
C ALA A 101 -18.05 13.18 0.68
N LEU A 102 -17.51 14.27 1.23
CA LEU A 102 -18.25 15.17 2.12
C LEU A 102 -19.10 16.17 1.31
N PRO A 103 -20.40 16.34 1.62
CA PRO A 103 -21.28 17.29 0.91
C PRO A 103 -20.85 18.76 1.01
N SER A 104 -20.02 19.11 1.99
CA SER A 104 -19.59 20.47 2.28
C SER A 104 -18.30 20.89 1.57
N TRP A 105 -17.66 19.98 0.83
CA TRP A 105 -16.42 20.28 0.10
C TRP A 105 -16.81 20.82 -1.29
N SER A 106 -16.63 22.14 -1.49
CA SER A 106 -17.12 22.85 -2.69
C SER A 106 -16.16 22.77 -3.88
N ASP A 107 -16.67 23.00 -5.10
CA ASP A 107 -15.94 22.94 -6.38
C ASP A 107 -14.69 23.85 -6.47
N GLU A 108 -14.52 24.84 -5.57
CA GLU A 108 -13.33 25.72 -5.55
C GLU A 108 -12.02 25.01 -5.12
N ASP A 109 -12.11 23.82 -4.54
CA ASP A 109 -10.96 23.11 -3.94
C ASP A 109 -10.22 22.16 -4.91
N TRP A 110 -10.52 22.21 -6.22
CA TRP A 110 -9.89 21.31 -7.20
C TRP A 110 -8.36 21.43 -7.25
N ARG A 111 -7.82 22.63 -6.97
CA ARG A 111 -6.36 22.85 -6.89
C ARG A 111 -5.73 22.14 -5.70
N ILE A 112 -6.42 22.16 -4.56
CA ILE A 112 -5.99 21.45 -3.34
C ILE A 112 -6.04 19.94 -3.62
N SER A 113 -7.13 19.47 -4.23
CA SER A 113 -7.23 18.05 -4.60
C SER A 113 -6.13 17.62 -5.57
N LEU A 114 -5.86 18.41 -6.61
CA LEU A 114 -4.78 18.14 -7.57
C LEU A 114 -3.41 18.13 -6.88
N ALA A 115 -3.16 19.07 -5.97
CA ALA A 115 -1.92 19.13 -5.20
C ALA A 115 -1.76 17.90 -4.30
N MET A 116 -2.81 17.51 -3.57
CA MET A 116 -2.80 16.31 -2.72
C MET A 116 -2.56 15.05 -3.53
N GLN A 117 -3.25 14.89 -4.67
CA GLN A 117 -3.02 13.77 -5.58
C GLN A 117 -1.59 13.74 -6.11
N SER A 118 -1.06 14.89 -6.55
CA SER A 118 0.31 15.01 -7.06
C SER A 118 1.34 14.64 -5.99
N ILE A 119 1.14 15.08 -4.75
CA ILE A 119 1.99 14.72 -3.60
C ILE A 119 1.90 13.22 -3.33
N ALA A 120 0.71 12.64 -3.33
CA ALA A 120 0.53 11.20 -3.13
C ALA A 120 1.27 10.37 -4.19
N TYR A 121 1.16 10.76 -5.47
CA TYR A 121 1.92 10.10 -6.55
C TYR A 121 3.43 10.30 -6.43
N ALA A 122 3.89 11.50 -6.07
CA ALA A 122 5.31 11.75 -5.84
C ALA A 122 5.87 10.89 -4.70
N LEU A 123 5.12 10.75 -3.60
CA LEU A 123 5.46 9.85 -2.50
C LEU A 123 5.49 8.38 -2.97
N GLY A 124 4.52 7.97 -3.79
CA GLY A 124 4.51 6.62 -4.39
C GLY A 124 5.75 6.36 -5.26
N GLY A 125 6.12 7.32 -6.12
CA GLY A 125 7.34 7.23 -6.92
C GLY A 125 8.61 7.18 -6.09
N LEU A 126 8.69 8.01 -5.04
CA LEU A 126 9.81 8.01 -4.10
C LEU A 126 9.91 6.68 -3.33
N ALA A 127 8.79 6.14 -2.87
CA ALA A 127 8.74 4.84 -2.21
C ALA A 127 9.23 3.72 -3.13
N PHE A 128 8.84 3.75 -4.41
CA PHE A 128 9.31 2.79 -5.41
C PHE A 128 10.82 2.88 -5.64
N ALA A 129 11.37 4.10 -5.78
CA ALA A 129 12.80 4.30 -5.92
C ALA A 129 13.58 3.82 -4.68
N LEU A 130 13.08 4.09 -3.48
CA LEU A 130 13.68 3.62 -2.23
C LEU A 130 13.62 2.09 -2.11
N ALA A 131 12.50 1.47 -2.49
CA ALA A 131 12.36 0.02 -2.51
C ALA A 131 13.33 -0.64 -3.51
N ALA A 132 13.50 -0.05 -4.70
CA ALA A 132 14.43 -0.52 -5.72
C ALA A 132 15.89 -0.48 -5.23
N THR A 133 16.31 0.66 -4.65
CA THR A 133 17.67 0.79 -4.10
C THR A 133 17.94 -0.11 -2.90
N HIS A 134 16.91 -0.44 -2.10
CA HIS A 134 17.04 -1.40 -1.01
C HIS A 134 17.26 -2.84 -1.51
N LYS A 135 16.59 -3.21 -2.60
CA LYS A 135 16.76 -4.52 -3.26
C LYS A 135 18.18 -4.69 -3.79
N GLU A 136 18.76 -3.65 -4.41
CA GLU A 136 20.15 -3.68 -4.90
C GLU A 136 21.18 -3.87 -3.77
N LYS A 137 20.95 -3.29 -2.60
CA LYS A 137 21.85 -3.45 -1.44
C LYS A 137 21.75 -4.80 -0.73
N SER A 138 20.65 -5.52 -0.97
CA SER A 138 20.34 -6.79 -0.29
C SER A 138 20.59 -8.02 -1.17
N SER A 139 21.00 -7.81 -2.43
CA SER A 139 21.37 -8.85 -3.39
C SER A 139 22.87 -8.99 -3.52
#